data_AF-A0A535FSZ6-F1
#
_entry.id   AF-A0A535FSZ6-F1
#
_cell.length_a   1.000
_cell.length_b   1.000
_cell.length_c   1.000
_cell.angle_alpha   90.00
_cell.angle_beta   90.00
_cell.angle_gamma   90.00
#
_symmetry.space_group_name_H-M   'P 1'
#
loop_
_entity.id
_entity.type
_entity.pdbx_description
1 polymer ?
#
loop_
_entity_poly.entity_id
_entity_poly.type
_entity_poly.pdbx_seq_one_letter_code
_entity_poly.pdbx_strand_id
1 'polypeptide(L)'
;MAGDPGAFARQLPKAELHLHIEGTLEPELMFELARRNGVPLSYASVDELRRAYVFSDLQSFLDIYYAGCQVLLKERDFYDLTWA
;
A
#
# COMPACT_ATOMS: atom_id res chain seq x y z
N MET A 1 5.22 -5.46 37.10
CA MET A 1 5.10 -6.07 35.76
C MET A 1 5.08 -4.93 34.76
N ALA A 2 6.10 -4.81 33.91
CA ALA A 2 6.07 -3.82 32.84
C ALA A 2 4.98 -4.22 31.83
N GLY A 3 4.09 -3.31 31.46
CA GLY A 3 3.02 -3.57 30.49
C GLY A 3 3.58 -3.85 29.09
N ASP A 4 2.77 -4.46 28.22
CA ASP A 4 3.11 -4.70 26.81
C ASP A 4 3.49 -3.38 26.12
N PRO A 5 4.76 -3.19 25.69
CA PRO A 5 5.19 -1.98 25.00
C PRO A 5 4.37 -1.68 23.74
N GLY A 6 3.86 -2.70 23.05
CA GLY A 6 3.02 -2.53 21.86
C GLY A 6 1.66 -1.93 22.19
N ALA A 7 1.01 -2.42 23.25
CA ALA A 7 -0.24 -1.86 23.76
C ALA A 7 -0.07 -0.41 24.22
N PHE A 8 1.04 -0.10 24.92
CA PHE A 8 1.36 1.26 25.32
C PHE A 8 1.57 2.18 24.11
N ALA A 9 2.39 1.79 23.13
CA ALA A 9 2.67 2.59 21.93
C ALA A 9 1.40 2.90 21.11
N ARG A 10 0.47 1.93 20.98
CA ARG A 10 -0.79 2.13 20.25
C ARG A 10 -1.67 3.22 20.88
N GLN A 11 -1.66 3.36 22.20
CA GLN A 11 -2.50 4.33 22.93
C GLN A 11 -1.99 5.78 22.88
N LEU A 12 -0.73 6.00 22.49
CA LEU A 12 -0.19 7.35 22.39
C LEU A 12 -0.92 8.15 21.29
N PRO A 13 -1.31 9.42 21.51
CA PRO A 13 -1.73 10.30 20.43
C PRO A 13 -0.53 10.57 19.51
N LYS A 14 -0.75 10.50 18.19
CA LYS A 14 0.31 10.63 17.17
C LYS A 14 -0.14 11.60 16.09
N ALA A 15 0.82 12.34 15.55
CA ALA A 15 0.69 13.01 14.27
C ALA A 15 1.70 12.37 13.32
N GLU A 16 1.26 12.03 12.12
CA GLU A 16 2.11 11.49 11.06
C GLU A 16 2.42 12.62 10.07
N LEU A 17 3.70 13.00 9.97
CA LEU A 17 4.14 14.18 9.22
C LEU A 17 4.86 13.82 7.91
N HIS A 18 5.14 12.55 7.70
CA HIS A 18 5.76 12.03 6.48
C HIS A 18 5.06 10.73 6.12
N LEU A 19 4.12 10.82 5.19
CA LEU A 19 3.44 9.70 4.58
C LEU A 19 3.23 10.00 3.10
N HIS A 20 3.43 8.99 2.27
CA HIS A 20 3.06 9.02 0.86
C HIS A 20 1.72 8.26 0.75
N ILE A 21 0.67 8.91 0.26
CA ILE A 21 -0.68 8.30 0.21
C ILE A 21 -0.67 7.07 -0.70
N GLU A 22 0.04 7.13 -1.81
CA GLU A 22 0.19 5.99 -2.72
C GLU A 22 1.02 4.86 -2.09
N GLY A 23 1.81 5.16 -1.05
CA GLY A 23 2.51 4.17 -0.24
C GLY A 23 1.60 3.39 0.72
N THR A 24 0.34 3.80 0.86
CA THR A 24 -0.70 3.08 1.62
C THR A 24 -1.51 2.11 0.75
N LEU A 25 -1.19 2.01 -0.54
CA LEU A 25 -1.89 1.13 -1.48
C LEU A 25 -1.57 -0.35 -1.17
N GLU A 26 -2.45 -0.98 -0.40
CA GLU A 26 -2.34 -2.40 -0.07
C GLU A 26 -2.53 -3.30 -1.32
N PRO A 27 -1.86 -4.46 -1.38
CA PRO A 27 -2.00 -5.43 -2.46
C PRO A 27 -3.45 -5.79 -2.82
N GLU A 28 -4.33 -5.98 -1.84
CA GLU A 28 -5.75 -6.25 -2.08
C GLU A 28 -6.45 -5.13 -2.86
N LEU A 29 -6.25 -3.89 -2.43
CA LEU A 29 -6.84 -2.73 -3.09
C LEU A 29 -6.25 -2.56 -4.48
N MET A 30 -4.94 -2.76 -4.65
CA MET A 30 -4.30 -2.73 -5.97
C MET A 30 -4.96 -3.70 -6.96
N PHE A 31 -5.21 -4.94 -6.55
CA PHE A 31 -5.89 -5.94 -7.39
C PHE A 31 -7.36 -5.60 -7.66
N GLU A 32 -8.07 -5.04 -6.67
CA GLU A 32 -9.45 -4.58 -6.87
C GLU A 32 -9.52 -3.47 -7.93
N LEU A 33 -8.68 -2.46 -7.78
CA LEU A 33 -8.61 -1.31 -8.69
C LEU A 33 -8.15 -1.72 -10.08
N ALA A 34 -7.16 -2.60 -10.18
CA ALA A 34 -6.71 -3.17 -11.45
C ALA A 34 -7.85 -3.84 -12.21
N ARG A 35 -8.62 -4.70 -11.53
CA ARG A 35 -9.80 -5.37 -12.10
C ARG A 35 -10.88 -4.36 -12.49
N ARG A 36 -11.15 -3.37 -11.64
CA ARG A 36 -12.15 -2.32 -11.90
C ARG A 36 -11.83 -1.50 -13.13
N ASN A 37 -10.55 -1.20 -13.33
CA ASN A 37 -10.05 -0.33 -14.40
C ASN A 37 -9.55 -1.08 -15.64
N GLY A 38 -9.53 -2.42 -15.63
CA GLY A 38 -9.02 -3.22 -16.74
C GLY A 38 -7.51 -3.08 -16.95
N VAL A 39 -6.76 -2.77 -15.89
CA VAL A 39 -5.29 -2.65 -15.93
C VAL A 39 -4.68 -4.03 -15.65
N PRO A 40 -3.86 -4.59 -16.56
CA PRO A 40 -3.17 -5.84 -16.29
C PRO A 40 -2.07 -5.61 -15.24
N LEU A 41 -1.98 -6.52 -14.26
CA LEU A 41 -0.88 -6.54 -13.31
C LEU A 41 0.18 -7.57 -13.72
N SER A 42 1.44 -7.28 -13.42
CA SER A 42 2.55 -8.22 -13.62
C SER A 42 2.58 -9.39 -12.62
N TYR A 43 1.66 -9.38 -11.64
CA TYR A 43 1.54 -10.39 -10.60
C TYR A 43 0.23 -11.16 -10.77
N ALA A 44 0.29 -12.49 -10.64
CA ALA A 44 -0.87 -13.36 -10.81
C ALA A 44 -1.78 -13.40 -9.58
N SER A 45 -1.28 -12.97 -8.40
CA SER A 45 -2.05 -12.97 -7.15
C SER A 45 -1.53 -11.96 -6.14
N VAL A 46 -2.39 -11.62 -5.17
CA VAL A 46 -2.04 -10.82 -3.99
C VAL A 46 -0.83 -11.41 -3.25
N ASP A 47 -0.80 -12.74 -3.06
CA ASP A 47 0.31 -13.42 -2.37
C ASP A 47 1.64 -13.31 -3.11
N GLU A 48 1.60 -13.30 -4.45
CA GLU A 48 2.79 -13.09 -5.26
C GLU A 48 3.32 -11.65 -5.13
N LEU A 49 2.41 -10.66 -5.18
CA LEU A 49 2.77 -9.26 -4.96
C LEU A 49 3.36 -9.04 -3.54
N ARG A 50 2.77 -9.65 -2.51
CA ARG A 50 3.31 -9.61 -1.14
C ARG A 50 4.72 -10.17 -1.05
N ARG A 51 5.01 -11.27 -1.76
CA ARG A 51 6.37 -11.83 -1.81
C ARG A 51 7.37 -10.90 -2.51
N ALA A 52 6.89 -10.00 -3.37
CA ALA A 52 7.72 -9.01 -4.04
C ALA A 52 8.07 -7.80 -3.13
N TYR A 53 7.43 -7.64 -1.96
CA TYR A 53 7.74 -6.57 -1.00
C TYR A 53 9.01 -6.87 -0.18
N VAL A 54 10.08 -7.19 -0.89
CA VAL A 54 11.43 -7.41 -0.36
C VAL A 54 12.37 -6.57 -1.21
N PHE A 55 12.79 -5.43 -0.67
CA PHE A 55 13.52 -4.41 -1.41
C PHE A 55 15.02 -4.43 -1.04
N SER A 56 15.90 -4.28 -2.03
CA SER A 56 17.36 -4.18 -1.82
C SER A 56 17.83 -2.74 -1.65
N ASP A 57 17.05 -1.78 -2.14
CA ASP A 57 17.34 -0.35 -2.15
C ASP A 57 16.06 0.46 -2.42
N LEU A 58 16.21 1.78 -2.51
CA LEU A 58 15.09 2.67 -2.83
C LEU A 58 14.51 2.39 -4.22
N GLN A 59 15.34 2.04 -5.21
CA GLN A 59 14.87 1.88 -6.59
C GLN A 59 13.97 0.65 -6.75
N SER A 60 14.37 -0.49 -6.17
CA SER A 60 13.57 -1.72 -6.15
C SER A 60 12.23 -1.54 -5.44
N PHE A 61 12.15 -0.66 -4.44
CA PHE A 61 10.88 -0.21 -3.87
C PHE A 61 10.08 0.64 -4.87
N LEU A 62 10.71 1.67 -5.45
CA LEU A 62 10.04 2.61 -6.35
C LEU A 62 9.47 1.92 -7.60
N ASP A 63 10.13 0.88 -8.11
CA ASP A 63 9.66 0.11 -9.25
C ASP A 63 8.27 -0.49 -8.99
N ILE A 64 8.05 -1.06 -7.81
CA ILE A 64 6.75 -1.62 -7.40
C ILE A 64 5.75 -0.52 -7.05
N TYR A 65 6.20 0.52 -6.34
CA TYR A 65 5.38 1.68 -5.98
C TYR A 65 4.73 2.33 -7.22
N TYR A 66 5.54 2.61 -8.25
CA TYR A 66 5.03 3.24 -9.47
C TYR A 66 4.19 2.29 -10.32
N ALA A 67 4.47 0.99 -10.32
CA ALA A 67 3.59 0.00 -10.93
C ALA A 67 2.21 0.00 -10.26
N GLY A 68 2.17 0.08 -8.93
CA GLY A 68 0.94 0.22 -8.16
C GLY A 68 0.15 1.48 -8.53
N CYS A 69 0.81 2.62 -8.71
CA CYS A 69 0.14 3.87 -9.09
C CYS A 69 -0.63 3.79 -10.42
N GLN A 70 -0.30 2.84 -11.31
CA GLN A 70 -0.97 2.68 -12.61
C GLN A 70 -2.44 2.27 -12.50
N VAL A 71 -2.88 1.73 -11.34
CA VAL A 71 -4.28 1.35 -11.14
C VAL A 71 -5.17 2.50 -10.67
N LEU A 72 -4.59 3.66 -10.32
CA LEU A 72 -5.28 4.85 -9.82
C LEU A 72 -5.67 5.78 -10.98
N LEU A 73 -6.84 5.59 -11.59
CA LEU A 73 -7.23 6.28 -12.83
C LEU A 73 -8.41 7.23 -12.68
N LYS A 74 -9.30 6.96 -11.72
CA LYS A 74 -10.56 7.66 -11.50
C LYS A 74 -10.58 8.27 -10.11
N GLU A 75 -11.36 9.33 -9.93
CA GLU A 75 -11.56 10.00 -8.64
C GLU A 75 -11.87 9.00 -7.51
N ARG A 76 -12.75 8.04 -7.77
CA ARG A 76 -13.10 7.00 -6.80
C ARG A 76 -11.90 6.16 -6.36
N ASP A 77 -10.92 5.91 -7.24
CA ASP A 77 -9.74 5.11 -6.89
C ASP A 77 -8.89 5.85 -5.83
N PHE A 78 -8.74 7.17 -5.99
CA PHE A 78 -8.05 8.01 -5.01
C PHE A 78 -8.85 8.16 -3.71
N TYR A 79 -10.18 8.25 -3.80
CA TYR A 79 -11.05 8.23 -2.62
C TYR A 79 -10.88 6.94 -1.82
N ASP A 80 -11.00 5.79 -2.49
CA ASP A 80 -10.89 4.47 -1.87
C ASP A 80 -9.50 4.29 -1.24
N LEU A 81 -8.42 4.72 -1.92
CA LEU A 81 -7.05 4.71 -1.39
C LEU A 81 -6.89 5.56 -0.12
N THR A 82 -7.50 6.74 -0.08
CA THR A 82 -7.33 7.68 1.05
C THR A 82 -8.18 7.29 2.26
N TRP A 83 -9.28 6.58 2.04
CA TRP A 83 -10.25 6.22 3.08
C TRP A 83 -9.97 4.87 3.75
N ALA A 84 -9.38 3.93 3.01
CA ALA A 84 -9.20 2.54 3.43
C ALA A 84 -8.21 2.36 4.60
#